data_AF-A0A133UHV2-F1
#
_entry.id   AF-A0A133UHV2-F1
#
_cell.length_a   1.000
_cell.length_b   1.000
_cell.length_c   1.000
_cell.angle_alpha   90.00
_cell.angle_beta   90.00
_cell.angle_gamma   90.00
#
_symmetry.space_group_name_H-M   'P 1'
#
loop_
_entity.id
_entity.type
_entity.pdbx_description
1 polymer ?
#
loop_
_entity_poly.entity_id
_entity_poly.type
_entity_poly.pdbx_seq_one_letter_code
_entity_poly.pdbx_strand_id
1 'polypeptide(L)'
;MRLGMAINLTRCVGCQTCEAVCKLENGVPKDFYFSRTIDHEVGEYPDVERELFPVICMHCENASCIDVCPLDAIERTEEGIVQIDADKCRGCESCIDACPYGAMNFFEGDVEYYEVGGGESPIKERIREEHSKEGIATKCDFCIERVREGMENGLTPGEDQEATPFCVIACPTEGRTFGDLDDPESEVSKTIKQKDGFQLQPYEGADPSVFYISQRSKEPKDGGNG
;
A
#
# COMPACT_ATOMS: atom_id res chain seq x y z
N MET A 1 -15.48 11.43 -0.47
CA MET A 1 -14.53 10.77 -1.37
C MET A 1 -13.73 9.83 -0.52
N ARG A 2 -13.58 8.60 -0.99
CA ARG A 2 -12.82 7.56 -0.31
C ARG A 2 -11.74 7.09 -1.28
N LEU A 3 -10.51 7.52 -1.06
CA LEU A 3 -9.41 7.13 -1.94
C LEU A 3 -9.05 5.66 -1.74
N GLY A 4 -8.85 4.94 -2.84
CA GLY A 4 -8.54 3.52 -2.80
C GLY A 4 -7.74 3.05 -4.00
N MET A 5 -7.30 1.80 -3.93
CA MET A 5 -6.43 1.19 -4.94
C MET A 5 -6.92 -0.19 -5.34
N ALA A 6 -6.90 -0.50 -6.64
CA ALA A 6 -7.03 -1.85 -7.17
C ALA A 6 -5.66 -2.33 -7.65
N ILE A 7 -5.24 -3.51 -7.20
CA ILE A 7 -3.98 -4.16 -7.58
C ILE A 7 -4.29 -5.39 -8.43
N ASN A 8 -3.95 -5.33 -9.71
CA ASN A 8 -4.15 -6.41 -10.67
C ASN A 8 -2.97 -7.38 -10.68
N LEU A 9 -3.16 -8.50 -9.97
CA LEU A 9 -2.15 -9.56 -9.83
C LEU A 9 -1.86 -10.24 -11.17
N THR A 10 -2.83 -10.27 -12.09
CA THR A 10 -2.65 -10.88 -13.43
C THR A 10 -1.76 -10.05 -14.35
N ARG A 11 -1.50 -8.79 -13.98
CA ARG A 11 -0.55 -7.90 -14.67
C ARG A 11 0.78 -7.75 -13.92
N CYS A 12 0.86 -8.25 -12.68
CA CYS A 12 2.06 -8.10 -11.88
C CYS A 12 3.13 -9.10 -12.34
N VAL A 13 4.28 -8.58 -12.76
CA VAL A 13 5.45 -9.38 -13.20
C VAL A 13 6.54 -9.44 -12.13
N GLY A 14 6.31 -8.88 -10.94
CA GLY A 14 7.26 -8.96 -9.84
C GLY A 14 8.52 -8.13 -10.06
N CYS A 15 8.43 -7.06 -10.87
CA CYS A 15 9.56 -6.17 -11.17
C CYS A 15 10.03 -5.34 -9.97
N GLN A 16 9.25 -5.29 -8.88
CA GLN A 16 9.54 -4.55 -7.65
C GLN A 16 9.73 -3.03 -7.83
N THR A 17 9.39 -2.46 -9.00
CA THR A 17 9.43 -1.01 -9.24
C THR A 17 8.61 -0.24 -8.21
N CYS A 18 7.44 -0.77 -7.85
CA CYS A 18 6.57 -0.18 -6.81
C CYS A 18 7.23 -0.11 -5.42
N GLU A 19 8.17 -0.99 -5.09
CA GLU A 19 8.93 -0.94 -3.84
C GLU A 19 10.02 0.13 -3.94
N ALA A 20 10.80 0.08 -5.03
CA ALA A 20 11.92 1.00 -5.26
C ALA A 20 11.47 2.46 -5.29
N VAL A 21 10.40 2.79 -6.04
CA VAL A 21 9.89 4.16 -6.11
C VAL A 21 9.25 4.60 -4.79
N CYS A 22 8.64 3.68 -4.05
CA CYS A 22 8.05 4.01 -2.77
C CYS A 22 9.13 4.36 -1.74
N LYS A 23 10.26 3.62 -1.72
CA LYS A 23 11.44 3.98 -0.93
C LYS A 23 12.00 5.33 -1.35
N LEU A 24 12.15 5.57 -2.66
CA LEU A 24 12.67 6.82 -3.22
C LEU A 24 11.80 8.04 -2.90
N GLU A 25 10.49 7.87 -2.85
CA GLU A 25 9.56 8.97 -2.64
C GLU A 25 9.36 9.31 -1.17
N ASN A 26 9.41 8.29 -0.30
CA ASN A 26 9.03 8.42 1.10
C ASN A 26 10.21 8.25 2.06
N GLY A 27 11.45 8.19 1.56
CA GLY A 27 12.64 8.09 2.40
C GLY A 27 12.73 6.80 3.22
N VAL A 28 12.17 5.70 2.72
CA VAL A 28 12.06 4.45 3.49
C VAL A 28 13.42 3.73 3.55
N PRO A 29 13.92 3.37 4.75
CA PRO A 29 15.22 2.70 4.86
C PRO A 29 15.26 1.32 4.19
N LYS A 30 16.46 0.78 4.01
CA LYS A 30 16.75 -0.43 3.22
C LYS A 30 15.90 -1.64 3.61
N ASP A 31 15.77 -1.93 4.90
CA ASP A 31 15.08 -3.15 5.37
C ASP A 31 13.57 -2.98 5.65
N PHE A 32 13.02 -1.78 5.43
CA PHE A 32 11.62 -1.46 5.70
C PHE A 32 10.83 -1.25 4.40
N TYR A 33 9.51 -1.50 4.43
CA TYR A 33 8.70 -1.45 3.21
C TYR A 33 7.31 -0.89 3.49
N PHE A 34 6.95 0.18 2.78
CA PHE A 34 5.55 0.63 2.69
C PHE A 34 4.79 -0.09 1.57
N SER A 35 5.54 -0.60 0.57
CA SER A 35 5.07 -1.50 -0.47
C SER A 35 6.05 -2.65 -0.58
N ARG A 36 5.56 -3.89 -0.46
CA ARG A 36 6.34 -5.11 -0.54
C ARG A 36 5.66 -6.13 -1.42
N THR A 37 6.38 -6.78 -2.32
CA THR A 37 5.86 -7.87 -3.14
C THR A 37 6.18 -9.19 -2.46
N ILE A 38 5.15 -9.91 -2.04
CA ILE A 38 5.26 -11.28 -1.57
C ILE A 38 5.28 -12.19 -2.80
N ASP A 39 6.31 -13.02 -2.91
CA ASP A 39 6.47 -14.00 -3.97
C ASP A 39 6.25 -15.39 -3.36
N HIS A 40 5.19 -16.05 -3.81
CA HIS A 40 4.74 -17.32 -3.24
C HIS A 40 4.58 -18.36 -4.35
N GLU A 41 5.22 -19.51 -4.19
CA GLU A 41 5.01 -20.65 -5.07
C GLU A 41 3.79 -21.44 -4.60
N VAL A 42 2.87 -21.72 -5.52
CA VAL A 42 1.65 -22.50 -5.29
C VAL A 42 1.60 -23.68 -6.23
N GLY A 43 0.93 -24.76 -5.80
CA GLY A 43 0.82 -25.98 -6.58
C GLY A 43 1.80 -27.06 -6.11
N GLU A 44 1.89 -28.14 -6.89
CA GLU A 44 2.74 -29.29 -6.59
C GLU A 44 3.57 -29.60 -7.84
N TYR A 45 4.84 -29.94 -7.66
CA TYR A 45 5.73 -30.26 -8.79
C TYR A 45 5.15 -31.40 -9.65
N PRO A 46 5.14 -31.27 -11.00
CA PRO A 46 5.74 -30.21 -11.81
C PRO A 46 4.83 -28.98 -12.09
N ASP A 47 3.59 -29.00 -11.63
CA ASP A 47 2.56 -27.99 -11.86
C ASP A 47 2.59 -26.90 -10.76
N VAL A 48 3.71 -26.16 -10.72
CA VAL A 48 3.90 -25.03 -9.81
C VAL A 48 3.73 -23.69 -10.54
N GLU A 49 3.12 -22.73 -9.86
CA GLU A 49 2.95 -21.36 -10.33
C GLU A 49 3.51 -20.39 -9.28
N ARG A 50 3.94 -19.20 -9.73
CA ARG A 50 4.32 -18.10 -8.84
C ARG A 50 3.18 -17.11 -8.75
N GLU A 51 2.75 -16.82 -7.54
CA GLU A 51 1.83 -15.75 -7.24
C GLU A 51 2.59 -14.58 -6.61
N LEU A 52 2.42 -13.40 -7.19
CA LEU A 52 3.10 -12.19 -6.79
C LEU A 52 2.08 -11.24 -6.19
N PHE A 53 2.17 -10.97 -4.89
CA PHE A 53 1.22 -10.15 -4.13
C PHE A 53 1.91 -8.89 -3.62
N PRO A 54 1.80 -7.75 -4.32
CA PRO A 54 2.19 -6.46 -3.79
C PRO A 54 1.25 -6.07 -2.65
N VAL A 55 1.75 -6.09 -1.42
CA VAL A 55 1.04 -5.66 -0.20
C VAL A 55 1.51 -4.28 0.24
N ILE A 56 0.56 -3.48 0.70
CA ILE A 56 0.70 -2.12 1.21
C ILE A 56 -0.20 -1.95 2.44
N CYS A 57 -0.22 -0.78 3.07
CA CYS A 57 -1.31 -0.45 4.00
C CYS A 57 -2.65 -0.46 3.26
N MET A 58 -3.63 -1.11 3.87
CA MET A 58 -4.96 -1.29 3.27
C MET A 58 -5.90 -0.10 3.49
N HIS A 59 -5.54 0.86 4.35
CA HIS A 59 -6.38 2.00 4.75
C HIS A 59 -7.81 1.56 5.09
N CYS A 60 -7.90 0.53 5.94
CA CYS A 60 -9.12 -0.12 6.43
C CYS A 60 -10.15 0.88 6.93
N GLU A 61 -11.44 0.67 6.68
CA GLU A 61 -12.54 1.45 7.29
C GLU A 61 -12.72 1.13 8.78
N ASN A 62 -12.56 -0.15 9.16
CA ASN A 62 -12.49 -0.58 10.55
C ASN A 62 -11.03 -0.88 10.90
N ALA A 63 -10.27 0.17 11.21
CA ALA A 63 -8.81 0.09 11.39
C ALA A 63 -8.44 -0.22 12.84
N SER A 64 -8.04 -1.47 13.11
CA SER A 64 -7.55 -1.89 14.43
C SER A 64 -6.39 -1.04 14.94
N CYS A 65 -5.53 -0.53 14.05
CA CYS A 65 -4.42 0.35 14.42
C CYS A 65 -4.88 1.71 15.00
N ILE A 66 -6.05 2.22 14.61
CA ILE A 66 -6.66 3.40 15.22
C ILE A 66 -7.12 3.03 16.64
N ASP A 67 -7.86 1.93 16.78
CA ASP A 67 -8.49 1.53 18.05
C ASP A 67 -7.48 1.26 19.18
N VAL A 68 -6.27 0.77 18.85
CA VAL A 68 -5.24 0.44 19.84
C VAL A 68 -4.30 1.60 20.15
N CYS A 69 -4.38 2.75 19.46
CA CYS A 69 -3.45 3.85 19.67
C CYS A 69 -3.78 4.59 20.99
N PRO A 70 -2.91 4.56 22.02
CA PRO A 70 -3.23 5.16 23.31
C PRO A 70 -3.10 6.70 23.33
N LEU A 71 -2.64 7.30 22.22
CA LEU A 71 -2.34 8.73 22.12
C LEU A 71 -3.17 9.45 21.05
N ASP A 72 -4.14 8.76 20.44
CA ASP A 72 -4.94 9.29 19.31
C ASP A 72 -4.03 9.86 18.20
N ALA A 73 -2.88 9.22 17.99
CA ALA A 73 -1.89 9.59 16.98
C ALA A 73 -2.23 9.01 15.60
N ILE A 74 -3.27 8.18 15.49
CA ILE A 74 -3.70 7.58 14.24
C ILE A 74 -5.17 7.92 14.04
N GLU A 75 -5.50 8.54 12.92
CA GLU A 75 -6.86 8.99 12.61
C GLU A 75 -7.24 8.66 11.17
N ARG A 76 -8.54 8.65 10.88
CA ARG A 76 -9.04 8.57 9.50
C ARG A 76 -9.28 9.98 8.99
N THR A 77 -8.67 10.33 7.86
CA THR A 77 -8.88 11.61 7.19
C THR A 77 -10.19 11.61 6.39
N GLU A 78 -10.59 12.78 5.90
CA GLU A 78 -11.81 12.92 5.09
C GLU A 78 -11.76 12.16 3.75
N GLU A 79 -10.55 11.86 3.25
CA GLU A 79 -10.31 11.05 2.06
C GLU A 79 -10.29 9.53 2.36
N GLY A 80 -10.58 9.13 3.60
CA GLY A 80 -10.61 7.73 4.03
C GLY A 80 -9.23 7.14 4.36
N ILE A 81 -8.18 7.97 4.44
CA ILE A 81 -6.82 7.52 4.71
C ILE A 81 -6.61 7.41 6.21
N VAL A 82 -6.24 6.22 6.67
CA VAL A 82 -5.68 6.04 8.02
C VAL A 82 -4.32 6.74 8.05
N GLN A 83 -4.20 7.88 8.72
CA GLN A 83 -3.01 8.74 8.79
C GLN A 83 -2.37 8.66 10.19
N ILE A 84 -1.05 8.76 10.26
CA ILE A 84 -0.32 8.86 11.53
C ILE A 84 0.16 10.30 11.70
N ASP A 85 -0.12 10.87 12.86
CA ASP A 85 0.38 12.16 13.32
C ASP A 85 1.74 11.94 14.02
N ALA A 86 2.80 12.35 13.35
CA ALA A 86 4.18 12.22 13.84
C ALA A 86 4.44 12.97 15.14
N ASP A 87 3.74 14.09 15.39
CA ASP A 87 3.93 14.93 16.57
C ASP A 87 3.27 14.33 17.82
N LYS A 88 2.17 13.59 17.63
CA LYS A 88 1.50 12.84 18.70
C LYS A 88 2.14 11.47 18.96
N CYS A 89 2.68 10.82 17.93
CA CYS A 89 3.24 9.49 18.06
C CYS A 89 4.45 9.47 19.02
N ARG A 90 4.52 8.43 19.85
CA ARG A 90 5.60 8.20 20.83
C ARG A 90 6.20 6.80 20.74
N GLY A 91 5.95 6.07 19.64
CA GLY A 91 6.63 4.80 19.37
C GLY A 91 6.25 3.63 20.28
N CYS A 92 5.01 3.53 20.77
CA CYS A 92 4.59 2.40 21.62
C CYS A 92 4.33 1.09 20.86
N GLU A 93 4.39 1.13 19.52
CA GLU A 93 4.29 -0.01 18.60
C GLU A 93 3.00 -0.86 18.65
N SER A 94 2.01 -0.54 19.49
CA SER A 94 0.75 -1.31 19.59
C SER A 94 -0.01 -1.45 18.27
N CYS A 95 0.06 -0.42 17.41
CA CYS A 95 -0.51 -0.45 16.07
C CYS A 95 0.14 -1.46 15.13
N ILE A 96 1.41 -1.82 15.36
CA ILE A 96 2.14 -2.80 14.56
C ILE A 96 1.60 -4.20 14.84
N ASP A 97 1.50 -4.56 16.11
CA ASP A 97 0.95 -5.84 16.55
C ASP A 97 -0.53 -6.01 16.15
N ALA A 98 -1.28 -4.91 16.14
CA ALA A 98 -2.70 -4.94 15.81
C ALA A 98 -3.01 -5.03 14.31
N CYS A 99 -2.05 -4.75 13.41
CA CYS A 99 -2.31 -4.70 11.97
C CYS A 99 -2.35 -6.12 11.37
N PRO A 100 -3.51 -6.61 10.89
CA PRO A 100 -3.61 -7.98 10.37
C PRO A 100 -2.85 -8.20 9.05
N TYR A 101 -2.45 -7.10 8.40
CA TYR A 101 -1.70 -7.10 7.14
C TYR A 101 -0.19 -6.92 7.31
N GLY A 102 0.29 -6.68 8.54
CA GLY A 102 1.70 -6.38 8.79
C GLY A 102 2.21 -5.15 8.05
N ALA A 103 1.35 -4.15 7.82
CA ALA A 103 1.66 -2.98 6.98
C ALA A 103 2.31 -1.81 7.74
N MET A 104 2.35 -1.90 9.07
CA MET A 104 2.95 -0.91 9.95
C MET A 104 4.43 -1.23 10.14
N ASN A 105 5.25 -0.18 10.10
CA ASN A 105 6.69 -0.23 10.31
C ASN A 105 7.03 0.66 11.51
N PHE A 106 8.17 0.38 12.12
CA PHE A 106 8.80 1.24 13.11
C PHE A 106 10.31 1.09 12.95
N PHE A 107 11.00 2.21 12.91
CA PHE A 107 12.44 2.21 12.78
C PHE A 107 13.06 3.17 13.80
N GLU A 108 14.11 2.68 14.47
CA GLU A 108 14.82 3.35 15.55
C GLU A 108 16.31 2.98 15.45
N GLY A 109 17.18 3.94 15.74
CA GLY A 109 18.63 3.73 15.80
C GLY A 109 19.30 3.79 14.42
N ASP A 110 20.41 3.07 14.27
CA ASP A 110 21.25 3.11 13.07
C ASP A 110 20.59 2.37 11.89
N VAL A 111 19.67 3.03 11.19
CA VAL A 111 19.01 2.50 10.00
C VAL A 111 19.86 2.69 8.74
N GLU A 112 19.96 1.65 7.92
CA GLU A 112 20.74 1.72 6.68
C GLU A 112 19.92 2.28 5.51
N TYR A 113 20.59 3.09 4.68
CA TYR A 113 20.12 3.49 3.36
C TYR A 113 21.01 2.84 2.30
N TYR A 114 20.48 2.67 1.09
CA TYR A 114 21.29 2.17 -0.03
C TYR A 114 22.45 3.13 -0.32
N GLU A 115 23.55 2.58 -0.82
CA GLU A 115 24.68 3.37 -1.34
C GLU A 115 24.59 3.46 -2.86
N VAL A 116 24.83 4.65 -3.42
CA VAL A 116 24.86 4.89 -4.87
C VAL A 116 26.19 5.53 -5.23
N GLY A 117 27.00 4.85 -6.04
CA GLY A 117 28.28 5.39 -6.52
C GLY A 117 29.33 5.64 -5.43
N GLY A 118 29.25 4.94 -4.29
CA GLY A 118 30.19 5.07 -3.18
C GLY A 118 29.86 6.19 -2.19
N GLY A 119 28.65 6.74 -2.22
CA GLY A 119 28.10 7.68 -1.23
C GLY A 119 26.68 7.31 -0.81
N GLU A 120 26.17 8.00 0.22
CA GLU A 120 24.79 7.81 0.70
C GLU A 120 23.78 8.10 -0.42
N SER A 121 22.73 7.27 -0.53
CA SER A 121 21.67 7.48 -1.51
C SER A 121 20.89 8.78 -1.23
N PRO A 122 20.43 9.50 -2.27
CA PRO A 122 19.52 10.65 -2.14
C PRO A 122 18.20 10.33 -1.42
N ILE A 123 17.86 9.05 -1.21
CA ILE A 123 16.70 8.62 -0.43
C ILE A 123 16.73 9.23 0.98
N LYS A 124 17.91 9.33 1.60
CA LYS A 124 18.07 9.85 2.97
C LYS A 124 17.66 11.33 3.08
N GLU A 125 17.85 12.10 2.01
CA GLU A 125 17.46 13.52 1.96
C GLU A 125 15.94 13.70 1.72
N ARG A 126 15.23 12.61 1.40
CA ARG A 126 13.77 12.59 1.17
C ARG A 126 12.99 12.02 2.34
N ILE A 127 13.64 11.85 3.49
CA ILE A 127 12.95 11.56 4.74
C ILE A 127 11.99 12.70 5.03
N ARG A 128 10.70 12.38 5.14
CA ARG A 128 9.67 13.34 5.56
C ARG A 128 9.51 13.21 7.07
N GLU A 129 9.76 14.28 7.81
CA GLU A 129 9.63 14.28 9.28
C GLU A 129 8.23 13.85 9.75
N GLU A 130 7.21 14.13 8.93
CA GLU A 130 5.81 13.83 9.23
C GLU A 130 5.39 12.38 8.91
N HIS A 131 6.21 11.62 8.17
CA HIS A 131 5.82 10.31 7.64
C HIS A 131 6.85 9.21 7.88
N SER A 132 8.14 9.55 7.97
CA SER A 132 9.26 8.60 8.00
C SER A 132 10.33 9.01 9.01
N LYS A 133 9.94 9.63 10.13
CA LYS A 133 10.85 9.96 11.23
C LYS A 133 11.17 8.73 12.08
N GLU A 134 12.37 8.68 12.63
CA GLU A 134 12.75 7.64 13.60
C GLU A 134 11.94 7.77 14.90
N GLY A 135 11.66 6.64 15.54
CA GLY A 135 10.95 6.59 16.83
C GLY A 135 9.45 6.84 16.73
N ILE A 136 8.88 6.82 15.51
CA ILE A 136 7.43 6.82 15.28
C ILE A 136 7.01 5.63 14.41
N ALA A 137 5.76 5.19 14.58
CA ALA A 137 5.17 4.23 13.67
C ALA A 137 4.93 4.89 12.29
N THR A 138 5.08 4.10 11.23
CA THR A 138 5.07 4.57 9.84
C THR A 138 4.59 3.48 8.89
N LYS A 139 4.04 3.87 7.73
CA LYS A 139 3.39 2.96 6.77
C LYS A 139 3.06 3.73 5.50
N CYS A 140 2.63 3.03 4.45
CA CYS A 140 2.03 3.67 3.27
C CYS A 140 0.87 4.61 3.69
N ASP A 141 0.80 5.78 3.07
CA ASP A 141 -0.27 6.79 3.18
C ASP A 141 -0.88 7.15 1.82
N PHE A 142 -0.68 6.32 0.80
CA PHE A 142 -1.02 6.65 -0.59
C PHE A 142 -0.34 7.93 -1.14
N CYS A 143 0.84 8.30 -0.63
CA CYS A 143 1.54 9.52 -1.05
C CYS A 143 0.64 10.76 -0.89
N ILE A 144 -0.12 10.83 0.21
CA ILE A 144 -1.27 11.74 0.33
C ILE A 144 -0.92 13.21 0.15
N GLU A 145 0.27 13.65 0.58
CA GLU A 145 0.73 15.02 0.37
C GLU A 145 0.72 15.40 -1.12
N ARG A 146 1.26 14.54 -1.99
CA ARG A 146 1.24 14.70 -3.45
C ARG A 146 -0.18 14.68 -4.00
N VAL A 147 -0.99 13.73 -3.53
CA VAL A 147 -2.37 13.58 -3.99
C VAL A 147 -3.19 14.84 -3.64
N ARG A 148 -3.04 15.37 -2.42
CA ARG A 148 -3.67 16.62 -1.97
C ARG A 148 -3.20 17.82 -2.77
N GLU A 149 -1.91 18.00 -2.97
CA GLU A 149 -1.37 19.08 -3.79
C GLU A 149 -1.95 19.04 -5.22
N GLY A 150 -2.05 17.84 -5.82
CA GLY A 150 -2.69 17.67 -7.12
C GLY A 150 -4.18 18.08 -7.09
N MET A 151 -4.94 17.61 -6.11
CA MET A 151 -6.36 17.95 -5.96
C MET A 151 -6.60 19.45 -5.73
N GLU A 152 -5.76 20.11 -4.94
CA GLU A 152 -5.81 21.57 -4.73
C GLU A 152 -5.60 22.35 -6.04
N ASN A 153 -4.83 21.78 -6.97
CA ASN A 153 -4.63 22.31 -8.32
C ASN A 153 -5.71 21.89 -9.32
N GLY A 154 -6.78 21.24 -8.86
CA GLY A 154 -7.91 20.79 -9.69
C GLY A 154 -7.64 19.53 -10.51
N LEU A 155 -6.62 18.75 -10.14
CA LEU A 155 -6.28 17.48 -10.77
C LEU A 155 -7.02 16.31 -10.11
N THR A 156 -7.21 15.23 -10.86
CA THR A 156 -8.01 14.08 -10.47
C THR A 156 -7.10 12.89 -10.11
N PRO A 157 -7.16 12.37 -8.86
CA PRO A 157 -6.37 11.22 -8.45
C PRO A 157 -6.71 9.97 -9.27
N GLY A 158 -5.70 9.31 -9.82
CA GLY A 158 -5.85 8.16 -10.70
C GLY A 158 -5.88 8.49 -12.19
N GLU A 159 -6.17 9.74 -12.55
CA GLU A 159 -6.18 10.21 -13.94
C GLU A 159 -4.95 11.07 -14.23
N ASP A 160 -4.69 12.07 -13.37
CA ASP A 160 -3.55 12.97 -13.49
C ASP A 160 -2.34 12.43 -12.72
N GLN A 161 -1.18 12.40 -13.35
CA GLN A 161 0.03 11.79 -12.77
C GLN A 161 0.51 12.53 -11.52
N GLU A 162 0.31 13.84 -11.47
CA GLU A 162 0.67 14.74 -10.38
C GLU A 162 -0.21 14.51 -9.14
N ALA A 163 -1.45 14.05 -9.31
CA ALA A 163 -2.37 13.72 -8.21
C ALA A 163 -2.41 12.22 -7.87
N THR A 164 -1.45 11.43 -8.36
CA THR A 164 -1.48 9.96 -8.27
C THR A 164 -0.24 9.41 -7.55
N PRO A 165 -0.38 8.36 -6.69
CA PRO A 165 0.75 7.77 -5.97
C PRO A 165 1.86 7.27 -6.90
N PHE A 166 3.13 7.44 -6.48
CA PHE A 166 4.27 7.05 -7.32
C PHE A 166 4.31 5.57 -7.69
N CYS A 167 3.86 4.69 -6.79
CA CYS A 167 3.79 3.25 -7.05
C CYS A 167 2.80 2.87 -8.15
N VAL A 168 1.82 3.74 -8.44
CA VAL A 168 0.83 3.57 -9.51
C VAL A 168 1.43 4.05 -10.83
N ILE A 169 1.91 5.29 -10.89
CA ILE A 169 2.45 5.88 -12.13
C ILE A 169 3.71 5.17 -12.63
N ALA A 170 4.51 4.60 -11.73
CA ALA A 170 5.75 3.91 -12.11
C ALA A 170 5.54 2.43 -12.48
N CYS A 171 4.32 1.89 -12.32
CA CYS A 171 4.08 0.48 -12.60
C CYS A 171 4.15 0.22 -14.11
N PRO A 172 5.16 -0.53 -14.62
CA PRO A 172 5.37 -0.66 -16.06
C PRO A 172 4.28 -1.50 -16.75
N THR A 173 3.50 -2.26 -15.99
CA THR A 173 2.42 -3.11 -16.50
C THR A 173 1.03 -2.56 -16.18
N GLU A 174 0.93 -1.34 -15.63
CA GLU A 174 -0.35 -0.75 -15.22
C GLU A 174 -1.14 -1.72 -14.32
N GLY A 175 -0.43 -2.34 -13.38
CA GLY A 175 -0.96 -3.32 -12.44
C GLY A 175 -1.59 -2.69 -11.20
N ARG A 176 -1.55 -1.36 -11.06
CA ARG A 176 -2.20 -0.63 -9.97
C ARG A 176 -3.08 0.46 -10.57
N THR A 177 -4.27 0.60 -10.03
CA THR A 177 -5.24 1.65 -10.38
C THR A 177 -5.64 2.34 -9.09
N PHE A 178 -5.66 3.67 -9.07
CA PHE A 178 -5.99 4.47 -7.88
C PHE A 178 -7.11 5.45 -8.21
N GLY A 179 -7.82 5.96 -7.21
CA GLY A 179 -8.85 6.99 -7.40
C GLY A 179 -9.90 6.96 -6.30
N ASP A 180 -11.00 7.68 -6.54
CA ASP A 180 -12.15 7.74 -5.62
C ASP A 180 -13.04 6.50 -5.75
N LEU A 181 -13.19 5.74 -4.67
CA LEU A 181 -14.08 4.58 -4.58
C LEU A 181 -15.55 4.97 -4.45
N ASP A 182 -15.86 6.20 -4.04
CA ASP A 182 -17.24 6.70 -3.96
C ASP A 182 -17.78 7.09 -5.34
N ASP A 183 -16.89 7.39 -6.30
CA ASP A 183 -17.26 7.68 -7.68
C ASP A 183 -17.35 6.37 -8.50
N PRO A 184 -18.56 5.95 -8.93
CA PRO A 184 -18.72 4.75 -9.75
C PRO A 184 -18.10 4.87 -11.14
N GLU A 185 -17.82 6.10 -11.60
CA GLU A 185 -17.19 6.37 -12.88
C GLU A 185 -15.66 6.43 -12.82
N SER A 186 -15.06 6.40 -11.63
CA SER A 186 -13.60 6.34 -11.51
C SER A 186 -13.05 5.02 -12.08
N GLU A 187 -11.83 5.08 -12.63
CA GLU A 187 -11.19 3.89 -13.21
C GLU A 187 -10.97 2.78 -12.17
N VAL A 188 -10.72 3.13 -10.90
CA VAL A 188 -10.58 2.15 -9.82
C VAL A 188 -11.90 1.44 -9.52
N SER A 189 -13.02 2.18 -9.42
CA SER A 189 -14.36 1.62 -9.19
C SER A 189 -14.80 0.73 -10.35
N LYS A 190 -14.60 1.18 -11.59
CA LYS A 190 -14.85 0.38 -12.80
C LYS A 190 -14.02 -0.89 -12.81
N THR A 191 -12.73 -0.79 -12.51
CA THR A 191 -11.80 -1.93 -12.50
C THR A 191 -12.19 -2.98 -11.46
N ILE A 192 -12.51 -2.57 -10.23
CA ILE A 192 -12.97 -3.47 -9.17
C ILE A 192 -14.25 -4.20 -9.59
N LYS A 193 -15.25 -3.46 -10.08
CA LYS A 193 -16.55 -4.02 -10.47
C LYS A 193 -16.46 -4.96 -11.69
N GLN A 194 -15.68 -4.60 -12.71
CA GLN A 194 -15.58 -5.37 -13.95
C GLN A 194 -14.73 -6.64 -13.81
N LYS A 195 -13.81 -6.66 -12.84
CA LYS A 195 -12.83 -7.74 -12.67
C LYS A 195 -13.06 -8.57 -11.41
N ASP A 196 -14.19 -8.38 -10.73
CA ASP A 196 -14.55 -9.08 -9.50
C ASP A 196 -13.46 -8.93 -8.43
N GLY A 197 -13.06 -7.68 -8.16
CA GLY A 197 -12.03 -7.36 -7.17
C GLY A 197 -12.42 -7.81 -5.76
N PHE A 198 -11.44 -8.29 -4.98
CA PHE A 198 -11.63 -8.80 -3.63
C PHE A 198 -10.70 -8.12 -2.62
N GLN A 199 -11.08 -8.08 -1.36
CA GLN A 199 -10.24 -7.58 -0.26
C GLN A 199 -9.48 -8.74 0.39
N LEU A 200 -8.26 -8.47 0.88
CA LEU A 200 -7.50 -9.46 1.65
C LEU A 200 -8.07 -9.63 3.05
N GLN A 201 -7.94 -10.84 3.59
CA GLN A 201 -8.38 -11.24 4.93
C GLN A 201 -9.78 -10.71 5.31
N PRO A 202 -10.83 -11.02 4.53
CA PRO A 202 -12.17 -10.49 4.77
C PRO A 202 -12.76 -10.89 6.13
N TYR A 203 -12.25 -11.97 6.75
CA TYR A 203 -12.65 -12.43 8.07
C TYR A 203 -12.28 -11.49 9.22
N GLU A 204 -11.32 -10.58 8.99
CA GLU A 204 -10.94 -9.55 9.98
C GLU A 204 -11.97 -8.43 10.10
N GLY A 205 -12.93 -8.33 9.16
CA GLY A 205 -13.96 -7.27 9.18
C GLY A 205 -13.42 -5.85 8.98
N ALA A 206 -12.17 -5.71 8.54
CA ALA A 206 -11.46 -4.43 8.45
C ALA A 206 -11.99 -3.48 7.35
N ASP A 207 -12.77 -3.99 6.39
CA ASP A 207 -13.19 -3.30 5.16
C ASP A 207 -12.08 -2.44 4.49
N PRO A 208 -11.04 -3.10 3.92
CA PRO A 208 -9.93 -2.45 3.20
C PRO A 208 -10.33 -1.50 2.06
N SER A 209 -9.62 -0.38 1.92
CA SER A 209 -9.70 0.49 0.73
C SER A 209 -8.79 0.01 -0.42
N VAL A 210 -8.17 -1.16 -0.28
CA VAL A 210 -7.34 -1.82 -1.30
C VAL A 210 -7.97 -3.13 -1.73
N PHE A 211 -8.14 -3.28 -3.04
CA PHE A 211 -8.74 -4.42 -3.69
C PHE A 211 -7.71 -5.12 -4.58
N TYR A 212 -7.85 -6.43 -4.72
CA TYR A 212 -7.00 -7.28 -5.55
C TYR A 212 -7.81 -7.91 -6.66
N ILE A 213 -7.18 -8.06 -7.82
CA ILE A 213 -7.77 -8.74 -8.98
C ILE A 213 -6.90 -9.93 -9.32
N SER A 214 -7.51 -11.11 -9.39
CA SER A 214 -6.85 -12.38 -9.71
C SER A 214 -7.67 -13.16 -10.73
N GLN A 215 -7.03 -14.08 -11.46
CA GLN A 215 -7.74 -15.03 -12.33
C GLN A 215 -8.34 -16.20 -11.54
N ARG A 216 -7.85 -16.45 -10.32
CA ARG A 216 -8.25 -17.61 -9.50
C ARG A 216 -9.69 -17.57 -8.98
N SER A 217 -10.36 -16.42 -9.05
CA SER A 217 -11.77 -16.30 -8.67
C SER A 217 -12.74 -16.96 -9.67
N LYS A 218 -12.27 -17.45 -10.83
CA LYS A 218 -13.14 -17.97 -11.91
C LYS A 218 -13.18 -19.47 -12.08
N GLU A 219 -12.39 -20.25 -11.35
CA GLU A 219 -12.47 -21.71 -11.41
C GLU A 219 -12.74 -22.31 -10.02
N PRO A 220 -13.94 -22.87 -9.77
CA PRO A 220 -14.02 -23.91 -8.76
C PRO A 220 -13.12 -25.04 -9.23
N LYS A 221 -12.12 -25.42 -8.44
CA LYS A 221 -11.43 -26.71 -8.62
C LYS A 221 -12.41 -27.81 -8.22
N ASP A 222 -13.39 -28.07 -9.08
CA ASP A 222 -14.04 -29.38 -9.14
C ASP A 222 -13.00 -30.36 -9.69
N GLY A 223 -12.41 -31.11 -8.78
CA GLY A 223 -11.56 -32.26 -9.05
C GLY A 223 -11.51 -33.05 -7.75
N GLY A 224 -12.45 -33.93 -7.46
CA GLY A 224 -12.75 -35.06 -8.33
C GLY A 224 -11.79 -36.18 -7.95
N ASN A 225 -12.29 -37.11 -7.15
CA ASN A 225 -11.67 -38.34 -6.68
C ASN A 225 -10.72 -38.98 -7.70
N GLY A 226 -9.49 -39.32 -7.27
CA GLY A 226 -8.52 -40.14 -7.99
C GLY A 226 -7.44 -40.64 -7.06
#